data_AF-A0A830FXX8-F1
#
_entry.id   AF-A0A830FXX8-F1
#
_cell.length_a   1.000
_cell.length_b   1.000
_cell.length_c   1.000
_cell.angle_alpha   90.00
_cell.angle_beta   90.00
_cell.angle_gamma   90.00
#
_symmetry.space_group_name_H-M   'P 1'
#
loop_
_entity.id
_entity.type
_entity.pdbx_description
1 polymer ?
#
loop_
_entity_poly.entity_id
_entity_poly.type
_entity_poly.pdbx_seq_one_letter_code
_entity_poly.pdbx_strand_id
1 'polypeptide(L)'
;MSISIESTATDYGGVTLVTALVRNDDEADRRVRVTNELNGVVRPPTRDGVAVEGWDAEGFEGVVRGRGTLALGYACGGAPADDPCRVAWTERTESDRRGSATVADALRDLDDPRPPAASGPSEVPEESVPPAVAAWLDGVADRVSEGTASEADRRALESLDEHLRTLAGGA
;
A
#
# COMPACT_ATOMS: atom_id res chain seq x y z
N MET A 1 -12.95 -1.88 35.41
CA MET A 1 -12.60 -2.01 33.97
C MET A 1 -11.33 -2.82 33.91
N SER A 2 -11.31 -3.91 33.15
CA SER A 2 -10.12 -4.76 32.99
C SER A 2 -9.22 -4.33 31.83
N ILE A 3 -9.67 -3.37 31.03
CA ILE A 3 -8.85 -2.67 30.04
C ILE A 3 -8.53 -1.28 30.55
N SER A 4 -7.26 -0.88 30.46
CA SER A 4 -6.77 0.48 30.68
C SER A 4 -6.00 0.97 29.46
N ILE A 5 -5.92 2.29 29.29
CA ILE A 5 -5.20 2.94 28.20
C ILE A 5 -4.34 4.06 28.75
N GLU A 6 -3.09 4.11 28.30
CA GLU A 6 -2.17 5.23 28.51
C GLU A 6 -1.84 5.81 27.14
N SER A 7 -1.90 7.12 26.98
CA SER A 7 -1.67 7.74 25.66
C SER A 7 -0.96 9.07 25.75
N THR A 8 -0.27 9.42 24.67
CA THR A 8 0.37 10.73 24.47
C THR A 8 0.15 11.20 23.04
N ALA A 9 0.14 12.52 22.86
CA ALA A 9 0.06 13.16 21.55
C ALA A 9 1.15 14.24 21.43
N THR A 10 1.83 14.26 20.29
CA THR A 10 2.91 15.20 20.00
C THR A 10 2.75 15.78 18.61
N ASP A 11 2.93 17.09 18.47
CA ASP A 11 2.98 17.74 17.15
C ASP A 11 4.25 17.33 16.40
N TYR A 12 4.10 17.03 15.12
CA TYR A 12 5.19 16.70 14.22
C TYR A 12 4.91 17.24 12.82
N GLY A 13 5.43 18.42 12.51
CA GLY A 13 5.39 18.96 11.14
C GLY A 13 3.97 19.21 10.62
N GLY A 14 3.05 19.64 11.48
CA GLY A 14 1.65 19.94 11.11
C GLY A 14 0.72 18.74 11.11
N VAL A 15 1.16 17.59 11.63
CA VAL A 15 0.30 16.47 12.03
C VAL A 15 0.56 16.11 13.49
N THR A 16 -0.43 15.56 14.16
CA THR A 16 -0.26 15.03 15.51
C THR A 16 0.00 13.54 15.45
N LEU A 17 1.11 13.10 16.06
CA LEU A 17 1.41 11.70 16.29
C LEU A 17 0.82 11.30 17.64
N VAL A 18 -0.04 10.29 17.63
CA VAL A 18 -0.63 9.70 18.83
C VAL A 18 0.01 8.34 19.08
N THR A 19 0.46 8.13 20.32
CA THR A 19 0.91 6.82 20.81
C THR A 19 -0.01 6.40 21.94
N ALA A 20 -0.51 5.17 21.90
CA ALA A 20 -1.34 4.61 22.95
C ALA A 20 -0.92 3.20 23.32
N LEU A 21 -1.02 2.87 24.59
CA LEU A 21 -0.74 1.57 25.16
C LEU A 21 -2.00 1.05 25.85
N VAL A 22 -2.61 0.03 25.25
CA VAL A 22 -3.82 -0.61 25.80
C VAL A 22 -3.40 -1.86 26.57
N ARG A 23 -3.75 -1.92 27.86
CA ARG A 23 -3.41 -3.03 28.74
C ARG A 23 -4.64 -3.82 29.10
N ASN A 24 -4.53 -5.15 29.09
CA ASN A 24 -5.55 -6.06 29.56
C ASN A 24 -5.11 -6.77 30.85
N ASP A 25 -5.76 -6.44 31.95
CA ASP A 25 -5.50 -7.04 33.25
C ASP A 25 -6.32 -8.32 33.49
N ASP A 26 -7.23 -8.72 32.59
CA ASP A 26 -7.90 -10.02 32.66
C ASP A 26 -7.06 -11.15 32.08
N GLU A 27 -7.43 -12.40 32.40
CA GLU A 27 -6.83 -13.61 31.82
C GLU A 27 -7.36 -13.95 30.43
N ALA A 28 -8.56 -13.47 30.08
CA ALA A 28 -9.18 -13.73 28.79
C ALA A 28 -8.82 -12.64 27.78
N ASP A 29 -8.73 -13.03 26.51
CA ASP A 29 -8.59 -12.10 25.40
C ASP A 29 -9.80 -11.16 25.32
N ARG A 30 -9.52 -9.90 24.96
CA ARG A 30 -10.51 -8.83 24.87
C ARG A 30 -10.45 -8.17 23.52
N ARG A 31 -11.60 -8.10 22.83
CA ARG A 31 -11.76 -7.23 21.67
C ARG A 31 -11.99 -5.81 22.16
N VAL A 32 -11.32 -4.85 21.55
CA VAL A 32 -11.37 -3.45 21.94
C VAL A 32 -11.55 -2.56 20.71
N ARG A 33 -12.28 -1.46 20.90
CA ARG A 33 -12.30 -0.32 19.99
C ARG A 33 -11.66 0.87 20.67
N VAL A 34 -10.63 1.42 20.04
CA VAL A 34 -9.98 2.66 20.43
C VAL A 34 -10.35 3.73 19.41
N THR A 35 -10.93 4.82 19.86
CA THR A 35 -11.37 5.93 19.02
C THR A 35 -10.47 7.14 19.25
N ASN A 36 -10.11 7.82 18.16
CA ASN A 36 -9.42 9.10 18.20
C ASN A 36 -10.38 10.21 18.64
N GLU A 37 -9.97 11.02 19.60
CA GLU A 37 -10.76 12.16 20.11
C GLU A 37 -10.27 13.50 19.52
N LEU A 38 -9.16 13.49 18.79
CA LEU A 38 -8.62 14.68 18.15
C LEU A 38 -9.40 15.03 16.87
N ASN A 39 -9.47 16.32 16.56
CA ASN A 39 -10.16 16.81 15.37
C ASN A 39 -9.43 16.43 14.06
N GLY A 40 -9.79 15.30 13.46
CA GLY A 40 -9.26 14.91 12.16
C GLY A 40 -9.39 13.42 11.90
N VAL A 41 -9.20 13.05 10.64
CA VAL A 41 -9.19 11.63 10.23
C VAL A 41 -7.92 10.94 10.73
N VAL A 42 -8.07 9.69 11.14
CA VAL A 42 -6.94 8.82 11.49
C VAL A 42 -6.17 8.45 10.22
N ARG A 43 -4.85 8.57 10.31
CA ARG A 43 -3.87 8.14 9.32
C ARG A 43 -3.10 6.97 9.92
N PRO A 44 -3.49 5.74 9.57
CA PRO A 44 -2.92 4.56 10.19
C PRO A 44 -1.48 4.31 9.73
N PRO A 45 -0.71 3.51 10.47
CA PRO A 45 0.56 3.02 9.99
C PRO A 45 0.33 2.17 8.73
N THR A 46 1.26 2.28 7.79
CA THR A 46 1.21 1.53 6.53
C THR A 46 2.38 0.56 6.42
N ARG A 47 2.14 -0.59 5.82
CA ARG A 47 3.16 -1.56 5.41
C ARG A 47 3.03 -1.78 3.91
N ASP A 48 4.11 -1.54 3.17
CA ASP A 48 4.13 -1.64 1.70
C ASP A 48 3.03 -0.80 1.03
N GLY A 49 2.73 0.38 1.61
CA GLY A 49 1.70 1.30 1.13
C GLY A 49 0.26 0.96 1.54
N VAL A 50 0.03 -0.18 2.20
CA VAL A 50 -1.29 -0.62 2.66
C VAL A 50 -1.44 -0.34 4.15
N ALA A 51 -2.60 0.19 4.57
CA ALA A 51 -2.89 0.37 5.99
C ALA A 51 -2.81 -0.97 6.73
N VAL A 52 -2.17 -0.97 7.91
CA VAL A 52 -2.17 -2.14 8.79
C VAL A 52 -3.62 -2.49 9.17
N GLU A 53 -3.90 -3.79 9.32
CA GLU A 53 -5.23 -4.28 9.70
C GLU A 53 -5.72 -3.68 11.03
N GLY A 54 -7.05 -3.55 11.15
CA GLY A 54 -7.72 -3.06 12.36
C GLY A 54 -7.93 -1.55 12.38
N TRP A 55 -7.41 -0.82 11.41
CA TRP A 55 -7.58 0.63 11.33
C TRP A 55 -8.72 1.06 10.40
N ASP A 56 -9.43 2.10 10.81
CA ASP A 56 -10.33 2.87 9.95
C ASP A 56 -10.15 4.38 10.17
N ALA A 57 -11.03 5.20 9.61
CA ALA A 57 -10.93 6.66 9.66
C ALA A 57 -11.11 7.25 11.08
N GLU A 58 -11.72 6.51 12.00
CA GLU A 58 -12.03 6.97 13.36
C GLU A 58 -11.08 6.39 14.42
N GLY A 59 -10.43 5.26 14.14
CA GLY A 59 -9.51 4.65 15.10
C GLY A 59 -9.11 3.23 14.77
N PHE A 60 -8.92 2.44 15.82
CA PHE A 60 -8.43 1.08 15.77
C PHE A 60 -9.40 0.12 16.43
N GLU A 61 -9.56 -1.05 15.84
CA GLU A 61 -10.23 -2.20 16.41
C GLU A 61 -9.34 -3.43 16.34
N GLY A 62 -9.26 -4.17 17.45
CA GLY A 62 -8.46 -5.38 17.51
C GLY A 62 -8.57 -6.11 18.84
N VAL A 63 -7.68 -7.07 19.05
CA VAL A 63 -7.69 -7.94 20.24
C VAL A 63 -6.46 -7.67 21.10
N VAL A 64 -6.69 -7.45 22.39
CA VAL A 64 -5.65 -7.41 23.43
C VAL A 64 -5.68 -8.75 24.16
N ARG A 65 -4.58 -9.50 24.08
CA ARG A 65 -4.47 -10.81 24.72
C ARG A 65 -4.64 -10.71 26.23
N GLY A 66 -5.10 -11.80 26.85
CA GLY A 66 -5.13 -11.94 28.31
C GLY A 66 -3.76 -11.67 28.94
N ARG A 67 -3.73 -10.85 29.99
CA ARG A 67 -2.52 -10.34 30.66
C ARG A 67 -1.52 -9.66 29.71
N GLY A 68 -2.00 -9.21 28.55
CA GLY A 68 -1.21 -8.66 27.47
C GLY A 68 -1.36 -7.15 27.32
N THR A 69 -0.57 -6.62 26.39
CA THR A 69 -0.56 -5.21 26.03
C THR A 69 -0.55 -5.05 24.52
N LEU A 70 -1.24 -4.04 24.01
CA LEU A 70 -1.27 -3.66 22.61
C LEU A 70 -0.80 -2.22 22.45
N ALA A 71 0.28 -2.02 21.68
CA ALA A 71 0.77 -0.69 21.34
C ALA A 71 0.14 -0.23 20.02
N LEU A 72 -0.36 1.00 20.02
CA LEU A 72 -0.97 1.65 18.87
C LEU A 72 -0.22 2.95 18.60
N GLY A 73 0.04 3.23 17.32
CA GLY A 73 0.65 4.47 16.86
C GLY A 73 0.00 4.90 15.56
N TYR A 74 -0.45 6.16 15.50
CA TYR A 74 -1.12 6.71 14.32
C TYR A 74 -0.92 8.22 14.25
N ALA A 75 -1.21 8.81 13.09
CA ALA A 75 -1.23 10.26 12.92
C ALA A 75 -2.66 10.77 12.72
N CYS A 76 -2.93 12.03 13.08
CA CYS A 76 -4.16 12.73 12.72
C CYS A 76 -3.90 14.22 12.49
N GLY A 77 -4.87 14.92 11.90
CA GLY A 77 -4.76 16.36 11.61
C GLY A 77 -5.11 17.30 12.78
N GLY A 78 -5.63 16.77 13.90
CA GLY A 78 -6.04 17.59 15.04
C GLY A 78 -4.86 18.06 15.86
N ALA A 79 -5.00 19.16 16.61
CA ALA A 79 -3.98 19.60 17.55
C ALA A 79 -3.79 18.57 18.69
N PRO A 80 -2.59 18.41 19.26
CA PRO A 80 -2.36 17.53 20.40
C PRO A 80 -3.22 17.92 21.61
N ALA A 81 -3.68 16.93 22.37
CA ALA A 81 -4.40 17.09 23.62
C ALA A 81 -3.94 16.01 24.62
N ASP A 82 -4.25 16.19 25.91
CA ASP A 82 -3.84 15.27 26.98
C ASP A 82 -4.48 13.87 26.83
N ASP A 83 -5.74 13.82 26.40
CA ASP A 83 -6.50 12.60 26.14
C ASP A 83 -6.82 12.45 24.64
N PRO A 84 -5.83 12.10 23.80
CA PRO A 84 -6.00 12.10 22.34
C PRO A 84 -6.85 10.94 21.82
N CYS A 85 -7.09 9.92 22.64
CA CYS A 85 -7.86 8.75 22.29
C CYS A 85 -8.50 8.12 23.54
N ARG A 86 -9.50 7.27 23.32
CA ARG A 86 -10.13 6.49 24.40
C ARG A 86 -10.54 5.11 23.94
N VAL A 87 -10.70 4.20 24.90
CA VAL A 87 -11.36 2.92 24.66
C VAL A 87 -12.87 3.15 24.62
N ALA A 88 -13.47 3.05 23.44
CA ALA A 88 -14.90 3.28 23.22
C ALA A 88 -15.75 2.09 23.69
N TRP A 89 -15.30 0.86 23.43
CA TRP A 89 -15.95 -0.35 23.94
C TRP A 89 -14.96 -1.51 24.06
N THR A 90 -15.36 -2.50 24.87
CA THR A 90 -14.61 -3.75 25.06
C THR A 90 -15.56 -4.93 25.16
N GLU A 91 -15.23 -6.04 24.51
CA GLU A 91 -15.99 -7.29 24.58
C GLU A 91 -15.06 -8.47 24.93
N ARG A 92 -15.59 -9.51 25.59
CA ARG A 92 -14.82 -10.76 25.71
C ARG A 92 -14.77 -11.40 24.34
N THR A 93 -13.57 -11.75 23.89
CA THR A 93 -13.44 -12.70 22.81
C THR A 93 -13.64 -14.08 23.42
N GLU A 94 -14.77 -14.72 23.12
CA GLU A 94 -14.76 -16.19 23.12
C GLU A 94 -13.74 -16.56 22.07
N SER A 95 -12.69 -17.30 22.45
CA SER A 95 -11.56 -17.68 21.61
C SER A 95 -12.07 -17.94 20.19
N ASP A 96 -11.81 -17.00 19.29
CA ASP A 96 -12.43 -17.04 17.98
C ASP A 96 -11.80 -18.25 17.28
N ARG A 97 -12.52 -19.38 17.29
CA ARG A 97 -12.27 -20.52 16.41
C ARG A 97 -12.63 -20.17 14.97
N ARG A 98 -12.73 -18.88 14.64
CA ARG A 98 -12.64 -18.38 13.29
C ARG A 98 -11.16 -18.50 12.92
N GLY A 99 -10.80 -19.69 12.45
CA GLY A 99 -9.46 -19.97 11.93
C GLY A 99 -9.03 -18.84 11.00
N SER A 100 -7.75 -18.47 11.05
CA SER A 100 -7.16 -17.45 10.17
C SER A 100 -7.74 -17.64 8.77
N ALA A 101 -8.44 -16.64 8.25
CA ALA A 101 -8.99 -16.69 6.90
C ALA A 101 -7.88 -17.17 5.98
N THR A 102 -8.08 -18.34 5.39
CA THR A 102 -7.03 -18.95 4.58
C THR A 102 -6.97 -18.19 3.26
N VAL A 103 -5.85 -18.29 2.55
CA VAL A 103 -5.77 -17.79 1.17
C VAL A 103 -6.92 -18.36 0.31
N ALA A 104 -7.36 -19.59 0.60
CA ALA A 104 -8.49 -20.23 -0.07
C ALA A 104 -9.85 -19.57 0.26
N ASP A 105 -10.02 -19.02 1.46
CA ASP A 105 -11.24 -18.28 1.82
C ASP A 105 -11.26 -16.91 1.13
N ALA A 106 -10.13 -16.22 1.08
CA ALA A 106 -9.99 -14.94 0.36
C ALA A 106 -10.21 -15.10 -1.17
N LEU A 107 -9.74 -16.20 -1.77
CA LEU A 107 -9.96 -16.49 -3.18
C LEU A 107 -11.42 -16.84 -3.50
N ARG A 108 -12.19 -17.34 -2.53
CA ARG A 108 -13.62 -17.67 -2.71
C ARG A 108 -14.50 -16.41 -2.66
N ASP A 109 -14.08 -15.37 -1.94
CA ASP A 109 -14.77 -14.08 -1.87
C ASP A 109 -14.53 -13.22 -3.11
N LEU A 110 -13.49 -13.52 -3.89
CA LEU A 110 -13.28 -12.90 -5.20
C LEU A 110 -14.27 -13.53 -6.19
N ASP A 111 -15.36 -12.79 -6.48
CA ASP A 111 -16.32 -13.16 -7.52
C ASP A 111 -15.63 -13.27 -8.90
N ASP A 112 -16.31 -13.86 -9.87
CA ASP A 112 -15.77 -14.15 -11.20
C ASP A 112 -15.14 -12.89 -11.83
N PRO A 113 -13.79 -12.85 -11.97
CA PRO A 113 -13.08 -11.66 -12.43
C PRO A 113 -13.16 -11.52 -13.95
N ARG A 114 -14.34 -11.83 -14.53
CA ARG A 114 -14.59 -11.55 -15.93
C ARG A 114 -14.52 -10.04 -16.11
N PRO A 115 -13.58 -9.55 -16.95
CA PRO A 115 -13.55 -8.14 -17.27
C PRO A 115 -14.91 -7.74 -17.87
N PRO A 116 -15.32 -6.46 -17.73
CA PRO A 116 -16.53 -5.97 -18.38
C PRO A 116 -16.50 -6.35 -19.85
N ALA A 117 -17.65 -6.76 -20.41
CA ALA A 117 -17.72 -7.29 -21.79
C ALA A 117 -17.19 -6.33 -22.88
N ALA A 118 -16.92 -5.06 -22.54
CA ALA A 118 -16.32 -4.06 -23.41
C ALA A 118 -14.78 -4.07 -23.43
N SER A 119 -14.12 -4.88 -22.60
CA SER A 119 -12.66 -5.04 -22.60
C SER A 119 -12.24 -6.25 -23.44
N GLY A 120 -12.57 -6.23 -24.73
CA GLY A 120 -11.82 -7.04 -25.69
C GLY A 120 -10.39 -6.47 -25.81
N PRO A 121 -9.43 -7.22 -26.36
CA PRO A 121 -8.22 -6.58 -26.85
C PRO A 121 -8.66 -5.48 -27.80
N SER A 122 -8.39 -4.22 -27.45
CA SER A 122 -8.38 -3.16 -28.45
C SER A 122 -7.46 -3.70 -29.54
N GLU A 123 -7.96 -3.84 -30.77
CA GLU A 123 -7.09 -4.13 -31.91
C GLU A 123 -5.98 -3.10 -31.84
N VAL A 124 -4.81 -3.53 -31.35
CA VAL A 124 -3.61 -2.71 -31.41
C VAL A 124 -3.42 -2.58 -32.90
N PRO A 125 -3.51 -1.36 -33.49
CA PRO A 125 -3.10 -1.20 -34.86
C PRO A 125 -1.70 -1.80 -34.92
N GLU A 126 -1.41 -2.68 -35.89
CA GLU A 126 -0.04 -3.14 -36.10
C GLU A 126 0.81 -1.88 -36.17
N GLU A 127 1.56 -1.62 -35.10
CA GLU A 127 2.16 -0.32 -34.86
C GLU A 127 3.36 -0.26 -35.79
N SER A 128 3.08 0.09 -37.04
CA SER A 128 4.08 0.22 -38.08
C SER A 128 5.09 1.26 -37.59
N VAL A 129 6.37 0.88 -37.61
CA VAL A 129 7.48 1.78 -37.28
C VAL A 129 7.22 3.15 -37.92
N PRO A 130 7.21 4.25 -37.15
CA PRO A 130 6.95 5.58 -37.70
C PRO A 130 7.87 5.84 -38.90
N PRO A 131 7.36 6.38 -40.03
CA PRO A 131 8.15 6.52 -41.26
C PRO A 131 9.48 7.26 -41.09
N ALA A 132 9.54 8.21 -40.15
CA ALA A 132 10.78 8.92 -39.80
C ALA A 132 11.84 8.00 -39.19
N VAL A 133 11.43 7.03 -38.37
CA VAL A 133 12.33 6.05 -37.75
C VAL A 133 12.80 5.03 -38.78
N ALA A 134 11.89 4.55 -39.65
CA ALA A 134 12.24 3.64 -40.74
C ALA A 134 13.27 4.28 -41.70
N ALA A 135 13.00 5.51 -42.16
CA ALA A 135 13.91 6.23 -43.04
C ALA A 135 15.27 6.53 -42.38
N TRP A 136 15.27 6.76 -41.06
CA TRP A 136 16.52 6.94 -40.32
C TRP A 136 17.33 5.64 -40.24
N LEU A 137 16.68 4.51 -39.95
CA LEU A 137 17.32 3.18 -39.91
C LEU A 137 17.89 2.79 -41.27
N ASP A 138 17.15 3.02 -42.36
CA ASP A 138 17.61 2.77 -43.73
C ASP A 138 18.86 3.60 -44.04
N GLY A 139 18.85 4.89 -43.70
CA GLY A 139 20.01 5.75 -43.90
C GLY A 139 21.24 5.33 -43.10
N VAL A 140 21.07 4.78 -41.88
CA VAL A 140 22.17 4.20 -41.10
C VAL A 140 22.67 2.91 -41.76
N ALA A 141 21.78 2.05 -42.24
CA ALA A 141 22.12 0.79 -42.91
C ALA A 141 22.92 1.02 -44.22
N ASP A 142 22.54 2.04 -45.00
CA ASP A 142 23.26 2.44 -46.21
C ASP A 142 24.68 2.90 -45.86
N ARG A 143 24.84 3.79 -44.85
CA ARG A 143 26.17 4.26 -44.41
C ARG A 143 27.06 3.14 -43.87
N VAL A 144 26.49 2.17 -43.17
CA VAL A 144 27.24 0.99 -42.70
C VAL A 144 27.69 0.14 -43.88
N SER A 145 26.81 -0.08 -44.87
CA SER A 145 27.13 -0.85 -46.07
C SER A 145 28.18 -0.17 -46.94
N GLU A 146 28.16 1.15 -47.01
CA GLU A 146 29.15 1.97 -47.72
C GLU A 146 30.46 2.18 -46.92
N GLY A 147 30.49 1.76 -45.65
CA GLY A 147 31.64 1.97 -44.76
C GLY A 147 31.85 3.42 -44.31
N THR A 148 30.83 4.27 -44.44
CA THR A 148 30.84 5.70 -44.10
C THR A 148 30.12 6.02 -42.79
N ALA A 149 29.72 4.99 -42.03
CA ALA A 149 29.04 5.15 -40.74
C ALA A 149 29.88 5.97 -39.74
N SER A 150 29.23 6.95 -39.12
CA SER A 150 29.85 7.85 -38.17
C SER A 150 29.90 7.28 -36.74
N GLU A 151 30.73 7.85 -35.89
CA GLU A 151 30.71 7.56 -34.44
C GLU A 151 29.35 7.87 -33.80
N ALA A 152 28.66 8.90 -34.31
CA ALA A 152 27.33 9.26 -33.85
C ALA A 152 26.31 8.18 -34.19
N ASP A 153 26.42 7.54 -35.36
CA ASP A 153 25.56 6.42 -35.76
C ASP A 153 25.74 5.22 -34.82
N ARG A 154 27.00 4.89 -34.48
CA ARG A 154 27.31 3.78 -33.56
C ARG A 154 26.75 4.03 -32.16
N ARG A 155 26.98 5.22 -31.61
CA ARG A 155 26.45 5.61 -30.30
C ARG A 155 24.91 5.59 -30.27
N ALA A 156 24.27 6.01 -31.36
CA ALA A 156 22.81 5.97 -31.45
C ALA A 156 22.26 4.54 -31.43
N LEU A 157 22.91 3.60 -32.14
CA LEU A 157 22.52 2.19 -32.12
C LEU A 157 22.74 1.53 -30.75
N GLU A 158 23.86 1.83 -30.08
CA GLU A 158 24.15 1.34 -28.73
C GLU A 158 23.11 1.84 -27.71
N SER A 159 22.76 3.13 -27.77
CA SER A 159 21.72 3.71 -26.91
C SER A 159 20.34 3.10 -27.16
N LEU A 160 20.02 2.76 -28.41
CA LEU A 160 18.76 2.10 -28.77
C LEU A 160 18.71 0.67 -28.22
N ASP A 161 19.80 -0.08 -28.34
CA ASP A 161 19.93 -1.45 -27.83
C ASP A 161 19.84 -1.49 -26.28
N GLU A 162 20.45 -0.53 -25.58
CA GLU A 162 20.29 -0.36 -24.13
C GLU A 162 18.84 -0.05 -23.74
N HIS A 163 18.17 0.83 -24.49
CA HIS A 163 16.78 1.18 -24.25
C HIS A 163 15.85 -0.03 -24.45
N LEU A 164 16.06 -0.82 -25.51
CA LEU A 164 15.30 -2.04 -25.78
C LEU A 164 15.51 -3.11 -24.70
N ARG A 165 16.74 -3.28 -24.21
CA ARG A 165 17.01 -4.18 -23.06
C ARG A 165 16.30 -3.73 -21.79
N THR A 166 16.25 -2.42 -21.55
CA THR A 166 15.53 -1.85 -20.40
C THR A 166 14.03 -2.13 -20.48
N LEU A 167 13.44 -2.00 -21.67
CA LEU A 167 12.02 -2.32 -21.90
C LEU A 167 11.74 -3.83 -21.78
N ALA A 168 12.66 -4.69 -22.24
CA ALA A 168 12.48 -6.15 -22.19
C ALA A 168 12.76 -6.76 -20.81
N GLY A 169 13.57 -6.11 -19.96
CA GLY A 169 13.92 -6.57 -18.61
C GLY A 169 12.98 -6.10 -17.49
N GLY A 170 11.92 -5.35 -17.83
CA GLY A 170 10.96 -4.77 -16.89
C GLY A 170 9.64 -5.54 -16.71
N ALA A 171 9.60 -6.83 -17.07
CA ALA A 171 8.41 -7.70 -16.93
C ALA A 171 8.67 -8.87 -15.97
#